data_AF-A0A967BN44-F1
#
_entry.id   AF-A0A967BN44-F1
#
_cell.length_a   1.000
_cell.length_b   1.000
_cell.length_c   1.000
_cell.angle_alpha   90.00
_cell.angle_beta   90.00
_cell.angle_gamma   90.00
#
_symmetry.space_group_name_H-M   'P 1'
#
loop_
_entity.id
_entity.type
_entity.pdbx_description
1 polymer ?
#
loop_
_entity_poly.entity_id
_entity_poly.type
_entity_poly.pdbx_seq_one_letter_code
_entity_poly.pdbx_strand_id
1 'polypeptide(L)'
;ADSIKQGTRSVIIALIIVMLFMLVYYRIAGIVANFALVWNMVLVLSILALLQATLTLPGIAALILTMGMSIDANVIIFERIREELRKGKTVRASIDAGYNRALTTIIDANITTVIAALVLYQFGTGPIKGFATVLFWGIAISMFTAIFVTRTIFMSMTNRKNLQKLSI
;
A
#
# COMPACT_ATOMS: atom_id res chain seq x y z
N ALA A 1 24.31 16.21 -1.32
CA ALA A 1 23.76 16.03 0.04
C ALA A 1 22.38 16.70 0.19
N ASP A 2 22.21 17.93 -0.32
CA ASP A 2 20.98 18.70 -0.11
C ASP A 2 19.72 18.08 -0.75
N SER A 3 19.85 17.49 -1.94
CA SER A 3 18.74 16.82 -2.64
C SER A 3 18.17 15.59 -1.91
N ILE A 4 18.99 14.88 -1.11
CA ILE A 4 18.53 13.74 -0.32
C ILE A 4 17.73 14.23 0.89
N LYS A 5 18.19 15.32 1.53
CA LYS A 5 17.50 15.94 2.67
C LYS A 5 16.15 16.53 2.24
N GLN A 6 16.13 17.20 1.08
CA GLN A 6 14.90 17.69 0.45
C GLN A 6 13.98 16.53 0.03
N GLY A 7 14.52 15.47 -0.59
CA GLY A 7 13.74 14.29 -0.98
C GLY A 7 13.10 13.58 0.22
N THR A 8 13.83 13.43 1.32
CA THR A 8 13.30 12.86 2.57
C THR A 8 12.18 13.74 3.15
N ARG A 9 12.34 15.07 3.09
CA ARG A 9 11.31 16.01 3.52
C ARG A 9 10.05 15.91 2.65
N SER A 10 10.19 15.72 1.35
CA SER A 10 9.06 15.51 0.43
C SER A 10 8.29 14.21 0.74
N VAL A 11 9.00 13.13 1.07
CA VAL A 11 8.39 11.86 1.52
C VAL A 11 7.53 12.08 2.77
N ILE A 12 8.07 12.78 3.77
CA ILE A 12 7.36 13.06 5.02
C ILE A 12 6.12 13.93 4.78
N ILE A 13 6.24 14.97 3.95
CA ILE A 13 5.12 15.84 3.61
C ILE A 13 4.03 15.06 2.85
N ALA A 14 4.42 14.24 1.87
CA ALA A 14 3.48 13.38 1.14
C ALA A 14 2.73 12.41 2.07
N LEU A 15 3.45 11.78 3.01
CA LEU A 15 2.87 10.90 4.01
C LEU A 15 1.84 11.63 4.87
N ILE A 16 2.16 12.83 5.37
CA ILE A 16 1.24 13.61 6.21
C ILE A 16 -0.03 13.97 5.43
N ILE A 17 0.09 14.45 4.19
CA ILE A 17 -1.05 14.82 3.36
C ILE A 17 -1.96 13.61 3.11
N VAL A 18 -1.38 12.46 2.78
CA VAL A 18 -2.12 11.20 2.59
C VAL A 18 -2.85 10.79 3.86
N MET A 19 -2.16 10.79 5.01
CA MET A 19 -2.75 10.38 6.28
C MET A 19 -3.94 11.26 6.65
N LEU A 20 -3.84 12.56 6.39
CA LEU A 20 -4.90 13.54 6.62
C LEU A 20 -6.09 13.28 5.70
N PHE A 21 -5.84 13.04 4.40
CA PHE A 21 -6.88 12.67 3.43
C PHE A 21 -7.63 11.39 3.86
N MET A 22 -6.90 10.35 4.25
CA MET A 22 -7.49 9.08 4.70
C MET A 22 -8.32 9.26 5.97
N LEU A 23 -7.89 10.09 6.90
CA LEU A 23 -8.61 10.35 8.15
C LEU A 23 -9.92 11.13 7.88
N VAL A 24 -9.89 12.13 6.99
CA VAL A 24 -11.08 12.92 6.64
C VAL A 24 -12.10 12.09 5.86
N TYR A 25 -11.66 11.29 4.88
CA TYR A 25 -12.57 10.54 4.01
C TYR A 25 -13.12 9.27 4.68
N TYR A 26 -12.28 8.53 5.43
CA TYR A 26 -12.63 7.21 5.97
C TYR A 26 -12.81 7.17 7.50
N ARG A 27 -12.68 8.30 8.21
CA ARG A 27 -12.89 8.42 9.68
C ARG A 27 -12.15 7.30 10.47
N ILE A 28 -12.88 6.38 11.12
CA ILE A 28 -12.31 5.31 11.96
C ILE A 28 -11.56 4.27 11.12
N ALA A 29 -12.05 3.96 9.91
CA ALA A 29 -11.32 3.09 8.98
C ALA A 29 -10.02 3.75 8.48
N GLY A 30 -9.99 5.09 8.42
CA GLY A 30 -8.79 5.87 8.12
C GLY A 30 -7.66 5.67 9.14
N ILE A 31 -7.96 5.46 10.43
CA ILE A 31 -6.94 5.19 11.46
C ILE A 31 -6.26 3.84 11.22
N VAL A 32 -7.04 2.81 10.89
CA VAL A 32 -6.52 1.48 10.57
C VAL A 32 -5.68 1.51 9.29
N ALA A 33 -6.14 2.25 8.27
CA ALA A 33 -5.41 2.44 7.03
C ALA A 33 -4.08 3.19 7.25
N ASN A 34 -4.07 4.22 8.10
CA ASN A 34 -2.85 4.96 8.45
C ASN A 34 -1.84 4.08 9.20
N PHE A 35 -2.29 3.23 10.11
CA PHE A 35 -1.41 2.26 10.76
C PHE A 35 -0.79 1.28 9.75
N ALA A 36 -1.60 0.75 8.83
CA ALA A 36 -1.12 -0.13 7.76
C ALA A 36 -0.12 0.58 6.83
N LEU A 37 -0.36 1.85 6.50
CA LEU A 37 0.53 2.67 5.68
C LEU A 37 1.90 2.87 6.34
N VAL A 38 1.92 3.22 7.63
CA VAL A 38 3.17 3.38 8.38
C VAL A 38 3.93 2.06 8.44
N TRP A 39 3.23 0.95 8.72
CA TRP A 39 3.85 -0.37 8.76
C TRP A 39 4.43 -0.78 7.42
N ASN A 40 3.71 -0.51 6.32
CA ASN A 40 4.20 -0.74 4.97
C ASN A 40 5.48 0.05 4.69
N MET A 41 5.52 1.34 5.06
CA MET A 41 6.70 2.17 4.86
C MET A 41 7.91 1.64 5.64
N VAL A 42 7.72 1.20 6.88
CA VAL A 42 8.79 0.60 7.69
C VAL A 42 9.33 -0.68 7.02
N LEU A 43 8.45 -1.55 6.51
CA LEU A 43 8.86 -2.78 5.84
C LEU A 43 9.64 -2.51 4.55
N VAL A 44 9.18 -1.56 3.72
CA VAL A 44 9.88 -1.17 2.50
C VAL A 44 11.28 -0.62 2.83
N LEU A 45 11.38 0.30 3.78
CA LEU A 45 12.68 0.85 4.20
C LEU A 45 13.61 -0.21 4.79
N SER A 46 13.07 -1.16 5.56
CA SER A 46 13.84 -2.26 6.15
C SER A 46 14.46 -3.16 5.08
N ILE A 47 13.70 -3.51 4.04
CA ILE A 47 14.21 -4.32 2.93
C ILE A 47 15.24 -3.55 2.09
N LEU A 48 15.04 -2.25 1.88
CA LEU A 48 16.04 -1.43 1.20
C LEU A 48 17.36 -1.33 1.98
N ALA A 49 17.27 -1.21 3.31
CA ALA A 49 18.44 -1.21 4.18
C ALA A 49 19.18 -2.55 4.12
N LEU A 50 18.46 -3.68 4.12
CA LEU A 50 19.03 -5.03 3.99
C LEU A 50 19.75 -5.22 2.64
N LEU A 51 19.20 -4.66 1.56
CA LEU A 51 19.77 -4.77 0.22
C LEU A 51 20.96 -3.80 -0.03
N GLN A 52 21.36 -3.03 0.99
CA GLN A 52 22.35 -1.94 0.88
C GLN A 52 22.06 -0.99 -0.28
N ALA A 53 20.78 -0.84 -0.65
CA ALA A 53 20.39 -0.01 -1.77
C ALA A 53 20.62 1.45 -1.39
N THR A 54 21.52 2.13 -2.11
CA THR A 54 21.76 3.56 -1.89
C THR A 54 20.50 4.36 -2.18
N LEU A 55 20.05 5.12 -1.18
CA LEU A 55 18.92 6.03 -1.30
C LEU A 55 19.30 7.26 -2.13
N THR A 56 19.33 7.06 -3.45
CA THR A 56 19.54 8.11 -4.45
C THR A 56 18.24 8.87 -4.72
N LEU A 57 18.32 10.03 -5.37
CA LEU A 57 17.13 10.82 -5.71
C LEU A 57 16.07 10.02 -6.50
N PRO A 58 16.43 9.18 -7.50
CA PRO A 58 15.48 8.27 -8.13
C PRO A 58 14.91 7.23 -7.17
N GLY A 59 15.72 6.67 -6.26
CA GLY A 59 15.22 5.76 -5.22
C GLY A 59 14.14 6.41 -4.34
N ILE A 60 14.31 7.69 -3.97
CA ILE A 60 13.31 8.46 -3.23
C ILE A 60 12.03 8.66 -4.07
N ALA A 61 12.15 8.92 -5.37
CA ALA A 61 10.99 9.03 -6.26
C ALA A 61 10.22 7.70 -6.35
N ALA A 62 10.92 6.56 -6.45
CA ALA A 62 10.31 5.23 -6.43
C ALA A 62 9.60 4.94 -5.08
N LEU A 63 10.16 5.40 -3.95
CA LEU A 63 9.50 5.30 -2.65
C LEU A 63 8.19 6.09 -2.62
N ILE A 64 8.18 7.33 -3.12
CA ILE A 64 6.96 8.16 -3.18
C ILE A 64 5.89 7.49 -4.05
N LEU A 65 6.28 6.97 -5.21
CA LEU A 65 5.38 6.23 -6.10
C LEU A 65 4.80 4.98 -5.40
N THR A 66 5.65 4.21 -4.73
CA THR A 66 5.25 3.02 -3.98
C THR A 66 4.27 3.36 -2.86
N MET A 67 4.50 4.46 -2.13
CA MET A 67 3.57 4.92 -1.10
C MET A 67 2.19 5.23 -1.71
N GLY A 68 2.16 5.96 -2.84
CA GLY A 68 0.94 6.25 -3.59
C GLY A 68 0.13 4.99 -3.93
N MET A 69 0.80 4.01 -4.54
CA MET A 69 0.16 2.73 -4.94
C MET A 69 -0.30 1.90 -3.74
N SER A 70 0.41 1.98 -2.61
CA SER A 70 0.05 1.26 -1.38
C SER A 70 -1.27 1.77 -0.76
N ILE A 71 -1.57 3.05 -0.93
CA ILE A 71 -2.84 3.63 -0.49
C ILE A 71 -3.97 3.19 -1.41
N ASP A 72 -3.73 3.21 -2.72
CA ASP A 72 -4.71 2.82 -3.74
C ASP A 72 -5.21 1.39 -3.53
N ALA A 73 -4.29 0.44 -3.32
CA ALA A 73 -4.65 -0.96 -3.03
C ALA A 73 -5.54 -1.09 -1.78
N ASN A 74 -5.24 -0.33 -0.72
CA ASN A 74 -6.05 -0.34 0.50
C ASN A 74 -7.44 0.27 0.26
N VAL A 75 -7.53 1.39 -0.46
CA VAL A 75 -8.78 2.05 -0.83
C VAL A 75 -9.68 1.13 -1.67
N ILE A 76 -9.12 0.45 -2.68
CA ILE A 76 -9.85 -0.50 -3.53
C ILE A 76 -10.49 -1.61 -2.69
N ILE A 77 -9.76 -2.17 -1.72
CA ILE A 77 -10.31 -3.19 -0.80
C ILE A 77 -11.49 -2.62 -0.01
N PHE A 78 -11.32 -1.45 0.61
CA PHE A 78 -12.37 -0.84 1.43
C PHE A 78 -13.64 -0.54 0.62
N GLU A 79 -13.49 0.06 -0.55
CA GLU A 79 -14.63 0.37 -1.42
C GLU A 79 -15.32 -0.90 -1.92
N ARG A 80 -14.56 -1.96 -2.27
CA ARG A 80 -15.18 -3.20 -2.71
C ARG A 80 -15.95 -3.91 -1.60
N ILE A 81 -15.44 -3.89 -0.36
CA ILE A 81 -16.17 -4.39 0.80
C ILE A 81 -17.45 -3.57 1.01
N ARG A 82 -17.37 -2.24 0.89
CA ARG A 82 -18.52 -1.33 1.02
C ARG A 82 -19.59 -1.58 -0.04
N GLU A 83 -19.19 -1.84 -1.28
CA GLU A 83 -20.08 -2.19 -2.38
C GLU A 83 -20.80 -3.52 -2.12
N GLU A 84 -20.09 -4.55 -1.63
CA GLU A 84 -20.69 -5.83 -1.29
C GLU A 84 -21.60 -5.75 -0.05
N LEU A 85 -21.34 -4.84 0.89
CA LEU A 85 -22.26 -4.53 2.00
C LEU A 85 -23.55 -3.86 1.51
N ARG A 86 -23.46 -2.91 0.56
CA ARG A 86 -24.63 -2.25 -0.04
C ARG A 86 -25.52 -3.22 -0.82
N LYS A 87 -24.97 -4.32 -1.33
CA LYS A 87 -25.72 -5.42 -1.96
C LYS A 87 -26.47 -6.31 -0.96
N GLY A 88 -26.45 -5.98 0.34
CA GLY A 88 -27.21 -6.69 1.38
C GLY A 88 -26.56 -7.99 1.87
N LYS A 89 -25.30 -8.26 1.53
CA LYS A 89 -24.57 -9.41 2.06
C LYS A 89 -24.22 -9.21 3.53
N THR A 90 -24.09 -10.31 4.27
CA THR A 90 -23.63 -10.27 5.67
C THR A 90 -22.19 -9.76 5.74
N VAL A 91 -21.81 -9.11 6.84
CA VAL A 91 -20.49 -8.48 7.00
C VAL A 91 -19.34 -9.44 6.68
N ARG A 92 -19.41 -10.70 7.12
CA ARG A 92 -18.41 -11.73 6.76
C ARG A 92 -18.39 -12.01 5.26
N ALA A 93 -19.55 -12.24 4.65
CA ALA A 93 -19.64 -12.54 3.22
C ALA A 93 -19.21 -11.35 2.34
N SER A 94 -19.45 -10.11 2.76
CA SER A 94 -18.99 -8.91 2.07
C SER A 94 -17.48 -8.73 2.17
N ILE A 95 -16.86 -9.09 3.30
CA ILE A 95 -15.40 -9.08 3.44
C ILE A 95 -14.80 -10.14 2.51
N ASP A 96 -15.27 -11.39 2.56
CA ASP A 96 -14.71 -12.46 1.73
C ASP A 96 -14.88 -12.19 0.23
N ALA A 97 -16.07 -11.75 -0.19
CA ALA A 97 -16.34 -11.38 -1.59
C ALA A 97 -15.57 -10.11 -1.99
N GLY A 98 -15.43 -9.16 -1.07
CA GLY A 98 -14.68 -7.93 -1.27
C GLY A 98 -13.20 -8.20 -1.52
N TYR A 99 -12.57 -9.04 -0.68
CA TYR A 99 -11.19 -9.48 -0.85
C TYR A 99 -11.02 -10.23 -2.17
N ASN A 100 -11.82 -11.27 -2.46
CA ASN A 100 -11.64 -12.04 -3.70
C ASN A 100 -11.69 -11.17 -4.96
N ARG A 101 -12.60 -10.19 -5.03
CA ARG A 101 -12.69 -9.29 -6.19
C ARG A 101 -11.58 -8.23 -6.19
N ALA A 102 -11.25 -7.66 -5.03
CA ALA A 102 -10.19 -6.66 -4.93
C ALA A 102 -8.81 -7.26 -5.23
N LEU A 103 -8.56 -8.51 -4.83
CA LEU A 103 -7.29 -9.20 -5.07
C LEU A 103 -6.97 -9.30 -6.56
N THR A 104 -7.92 -9.74 -7.38
CA THR A 104 -7.72 -9.81 -8.84
C THR A 104 -7.38 -8.43 -9.41
N THR A 105 -8.15 -7.40 -9.05
CA THR A 105 -7.91 -6.03 -9.52
C THR A 105 -6.55 -5.48 -9.07
N ILE A 106 -6.13 -5.75 -7.83
CA ILE A 106 -4.83 -5.29 -7.30
C ILE A 106 -3.68 -6.02 -8.00
N ILE A 107 -3.79 -7.32 -8.21
CA ILE A 107 -2.77 -8.11 -8.92
C ILE A 107 -2.64 -7.59 -10.36
N ASP A 108 -3.75 -7.42 -11.07
CA ASP A 108 -3.77 -6.94 -12.45
C ASP A 108 -3.19 -5.51 -12.57
N ALA A 109 -3.49 -4.64 -11.62
CA ALA A 109 -2.97 -3.27 -11.59
C ALA A 109 -1.44 -3.24 -11.31
N ASN A 110 -0.94 -4.12 -10.45
CA ASN A 110 0.46 -4.12 -10.05
C ASN A 110 1.37 -4.94 -10.96
N ILE A 111 0.86 -5.98 -11.63
CA ILE A 111 1.70 -6.88 -12.45
C ILE A 111 2.38 -6.14 -13.61
N THR A 112 1.67 -5.20 -14.23
CA THR A 112 2.21 -4.35 -15.30
C THR A 112 3.40 -3.51 -14.80
N THR A 113 3.28 -2.97 -13.58
CA THR A 113 4.33 -2.18 -12.95
C THR A 113 5.51 -3.04 -12.51
N VAL A 114 5.26 -4.26 -12.03
CA VAL A 114 6.32 -5.24 -11.74
C VAL A 114 7.11 -5.59 -13.00
N ILE A 115 6.42 -5.85 -14.12
CA ILE A 115 7.07 -6.11 -15.41
C ILE A 115 7.93 -4.91 -15.82
N ALA A 116 7.42 -3.68 -15.72
CA ALA A 116 8.19 -2.47 -15.99
C ALA A 116 9.41 -2.35 -15.08
N ALA A 117 9.28 -2.63 -13.78
CA ALA A 117 10.39 -2.62 -12.84
C ALA A 117 11.47 -3.66 -13.20
N LEU A 118 11.08 -4.86 -13.63
CA LEU A 118 12.02 -5.89 -14.08
C LEU A 118 12.78 -5.47 -15.34
N VAL A 119 12.08 -4.89 -16.32
CA VAL A 119 12.70 -4.34 -17.53
C VAL A 119 13.68 -3.21 -17.17
N LEU A 120 13.29 -2.29 -16.30
CA LEU A 120 14.16 -1.20 -15.83
C LEU A 120 15.36 -1.73 -15.02
N TYR A 121 15.21 -2.84 -14.30
CA TYR A 121 16.32 -3.44 -13.56
C TYR A 121 17.33 -4.13 -14.50
N GLN A 122 16.82 -4.82 -15.53
CA GLN A 122 17.64 -5.56 -16.50
C GLN A 122 18.38 -4.64 -17.48
N PHE A 123 17.68 -3.63 -18.00
CA PHE A 123 18.22 -2.72 -19.02
C PHE A 123 18.67 -1.37 -18.48
N GLY A 124 18.26 -1.00 -17.26
CA GLY A 124 18.65 0.26 -16.65
C GLY A 124 20.06 0.25 -16.08
N THR A 125 20.72 1.41 -16.12
CA THR A 125 22.07 1.60 -15.60
C THR A 125 22.09 2.61 -14.44
N GLY A 126 23.08 2.45 -13.56
CA GLY A 126 23.35 3.38 -12.45
C GLY A 126 22.09 3.69 -11.60
N PRO A 127 21.62 4.95 -11.57
CA PRO A 127 20.46 5.35 -10.75
C PRO A 127 19.13 4.69 -11.13
N ILE A 128 18.94 4.30 -12.39
CA ILE A 128 17.70 3.66 -12.87
C ILE A 128 17.53 2.27 -12.25
N LYS A 129 18.64 1.55 -12.07
CA LYS A 129 18.64 0.24 -11.41
C LYS A 129 18.26 0.35 -9.93
N GLY A 130 18.68 1.42 -9.27
CA GLY A 130 18.26 1.76 -7.91
C GLY A 130 16.76 2.05 -7.82
N PHE A 131 16.23 2.87 -8.74
CA PHE A 131 14.79 3.12 -8.87
C PHE A 131 14.00 1.82 -9.05
N ALA A 132 14.43 0.98 -10.00
CA ALA A 132 13.77 -0.29 -10.32
C ALA A 132 13.73 -1.26 -9.12
N THR A 133 14.84 -1.33 -8.36
CA THR A 133 14.92 -2.17 -7.16
C THR A 133 13.94 -1.71 -6.09
N VAL A 134 13.86 -0.40 -5.85
CA VAL A 134 12.92 0.17 -4.88
C VAL A 134 11.47 -0.07 -5.32
N LEU A 135 11.18 0.14 -6.60
CA LEU A 135 9.83 -0.06 -7.15
C LEU A 135 9.39 -1.51 -7.03
N PHE A 136 10.26 -2.46 -7.41
CA PHE A 136 9.95 -3.89 -7.37
C PHE A 136 9.64 -4.37 -5.95
N TRP A 137 10.56 -4.11 -5.00
CA TRP A 137 10.37 -4.51 -3.61
C TRP A 137 9.21 -3.75 -2.95
N GLY A 138 9.06 -2.48 -3.29
CA GLY A 138 7.95 -1.65 -2.86
C GLY A 138 6.60 -2.28 -3.18
N ILE A 139 6.39 -2.67 -4.44
CA ILE A 139 5.15 -3.32 -4.89
C ILE A 139 4.99 -4.69 -4.23
N ALA A 140 6.05 -5.50 -4.19
CA ALA A 140 5.98 -6.84 -3.59
C ALA A 140 5.54 -6.79 -2.12
N ILE A 141 6.13 -5.88 -1.33
CA ILE A 141 5.79 -5.67 0.09
C ILE A 141 4.40 -5.05 0.23
N SER A 142 4.03 -4.11 -0.64
CA SER A 142 2.71 -3.49 -0.65
C SER A 142 1.60 -4.50 -0.91
N MET A 143 1.76 -5.33 -1.95
CA MET A 143 0.86 -6.43 -2.25
C MET A 143 0.80 -7.41 -1.07
N PHE A 144 1.95 -7.82 -0.50
CA PHE A 144 1.94 -8.68 0.67
C PHE A 144 1.17 -8.07 1.86
N THR A 145 1.41 -6.78 2.15
CA THR A 145 0.75 -6.07 3.25
C THR A 145 -0.76 -5.98 3.01
N ALA A 146 -1.18 -5.56 1.82
CA ALA A 146 -2.58 -5.42 1.44
C ALA A 146 -3.35 -6.76 1.49
N ILE A 147 -2.70 -7.85 1.07
CA ILE A 147 -3.31 -9.17 0.95
C ILE A 147 -3.33 -9.91 2.29
N PHE A 148 -2.21 -9.91 3.03
CA PHE A 148 -2.08 -10.70 4.27
C PHE A 148 -2.39 -9.90 5.53
N VAL A 149 -1.80 -8.72 5.68
CA VAL A 149 -1.92 -7.94 6.93
C VAL A 149 -3.33 -7.38 7.04
N THR A 150 -3.84 -6.75 6.00
CA THR A 150 -5.18 -6.16 6.01
C THR A 150 -6.26 -7.24 6.17
N ARG A 151 -6.12 -8.39 5.48
CA ARG A 151 -7.06 -9.52 5.61
C ARG A 151 -7.09 -10.08 7.02
N THR A 152 -5.92 -10.22 7.65
CA THR A 152 -5.80 -10.72 9.03
C THR A 152 -6.41 -9.75 10.04
N ILE A 153 -6.18 -8.45 9.87
CA ILE A 153 -6.78 -7.41 10.71
C ILE A 153 -8.31 -7.43 10.58
N PHE A 154 -8.83 -7.49 9.35
CA PHE A 154 -10.27 -7.55 9.12
C PHE A 154 -10.92 -8.82 9.68
N MET A 155 -10.34 -9.99 9.41
CA MET A 155 -10.84 -11.25 9.97
C MET A 155 -10.79 -11.28 11.50
N SER A 156 -9.72 -10.76 12.10
CA SER A 156 -9.58 -10.67 13.57
C SER A 156 -10.58 -9.69 14.19
N MET A 157 -10.83 -8.56 13.53
CA MET A 157 -11.83 -7.58 13.97
C MET A 157 -13.25 -8.11 13.86
N THR A 158 -13.55 -8.93 12.84
CA THR A 158 -14.84 -9.63 12.70
C THR A 158 -14.99 -10.80 13.69
N ASN A 159 -13.92 -11.50 14.07
CA ASN A 159 -13.98 -12.60 15.05
C ASN A 159 -14.16 -12.12 16.49
N ARG A 160 -13.62 -10.95 16.87
CA ARG A 160 -13.75 -10.43 18.24
C ARG A 160 -15.03 -9.64 18.49
N LYS A 161 -15.74 -9.24 17.44
CA LYS A 161 -16.89 -8.36 17.58
C LYS A 161 -18.03 -8.81 16.68
N ASN A 162 -19.06 -9.32 17.34
CA ASN A 162 -20.44 -9.44 16.85
C ASN A 162 -21.01 -8.03 16.56
N LEU A 163 -20.36 -7.25 15.70
CA LEU A 163 -20.72 -5.87 15.39
C LEU A 163 -21.56 -5.86 14.12
N GLN A 164 -22.87 -5.76 14.34
CA GLN A 164 -23.90 -5.54 13.33
C GLN A 164 -23.83 -4.16 12.64
N LYS A 165 -22.86 -3.30 12.95
CA LYS A 165 -22.71 -1.98 12.31
C LYS A 165 -21.24 -1.61 12.13
N LEU A 166 -20.77 -1.72 10.90
CA LEU A 166 -19.59 -1.02 10.40
C LEU A 166 -20.02 0.42 10.10
N SER A 167 -19.58 1.38 10.91
CA SER A 167 -19.70 2.80 10.57
C SER A 167 -18.64 3.14 9.52
N ILE A 168 -18.95 2.86 8.26
CA ILE A 168 -18.20 3.30 7.07
C ILE A 168 -18.97 4.43 6.39
#